data_AF-A0A948B997-F1
#
_entry.id   AF-A0A948B997-F1
#
_cell.length_a   1.000
_cell.length_b   1.000
_cell.length_c   1.000
_cell.angle_alpha   90.00
_cell.angle_beta   90.00
_cell.angle_gamma   90.00
#
_symmetry.space_group_name_H-M   'P 1'
#
loop_
_entity.id
_entity.type
_entity.pdbx_description
1 polymer ?
#
loop_
_entity_poly.entity_id
_entity_poly.type
_entity_poly.pdbx_seq_one_letter_code
_entity_poly.pdbx_strand_id
1 'polypeptide(L)'
;MTKLEEVYKSLEENKKKRREIAKMYKDELINNQRHQEIVDQIKDLREEKQSIENQIKNGSKEFQELDDLRLEIQSEQELLSDLALNMYVKNEEVEIVDEYDNKWHPVFKVTFKKE
;
A
#
# COMPACT_ATOMS: atom_id res chain seq x y z
N MET A 1 50.95 8.18 2.22
CA MET A 1 49.51 7.99 2.46
C MET A 1 49.21 6.52 2.32
N THR A 2 48.32 5.98 3.14
CA THR A 2 47.94 4.57 3.02
C THR A 2 46.96 4.40 1.86
N LYS A 3 46.99 3.25 1.17
CA LYS A 3 46.07 2.93 0.06
C LYS A 3 44.59 3.09 0.43
N LEU A 4 44.27 2.95 1.72
CA LEU A 4 42.94 3.16 2.29
C LEU A 4 42.51 4.63 2.27
N GLU A 5 43.40 5.56 2.61
CA GLU A 5 43.13 7.01 2.60
C GLU A 5 42.88 7.54 1.18
N GLU A 6 43.59 6.99 0.19
CA GLU A 6 43.41 7.33 -1.23
C GLU A 6 42.06 6.82 -1.77
N VAL A 7 41.67 5.60 -1.41
CA VAL A 7 40.35 5.05 -1.75
C VAL A 7 39.23 5.85 -1.07
N TYR A 8 39.39 6.23 0.19
CA TYR A 8 38.41 7.07 0.89
C TYR A 8 38.25 8.44 0.23
N LYS A 9 39.36 9.10 -0.14
CA LYS A 9 39.32 10.39 -0.85
C LYS A 9 38.62 10.28 -2.20
N SER A 10 38.96 9.28 -3.01
CA SER A 10 38.30 9.06 -4.31
C SER A 10 36.81 8.75 -4.17
N LEU A 11 36.40 8.01 -3.12
CA LEU A 11 35.00 7.77 -2.82
C LEU A 11 34.24 9.08 -2.51
N GLU A 12 34.81 9.96 -1.69
CA GLU A 12 34.16 11.21 -1.32
C GLU A 12 34.07 12.18 -2.51
N GLU A 13 35.11 12.23 -3.34
CA GLU A 13 35.09 12.97 -4.61
C GLU A 13 34.01 12.45 -5.56
N ASN A 14 33.87 11.12 -5.70
CA ASN A 14 32.84 10.52 -6.53
C ASN A 14 31.42 10.79 -5.99
N LYS A 15 31.22 10.77 -4.67
CA LYS A 15 29.94 11.15 -4.05
C LYS A 15 29.61 12.62 -4.27
N LYS A 16 30.62 13.50 -4.26
CA LYS A 16 30.43 14.93 -4.54
C LYS A 16 30.04 15.15 -6.00
N LYS A 17 30.79 14.55 -6.94
CA LYS A 17 30.49 14.59 -8.38
C LYS A 17 29.09 14.06 -8.69
N ARG A 18 28.69 12.93 -8.09
CA ARG A 18 27.33 12.39 -8.23
C ARG A 18 26.27 13.39 -7.79
N ARG A 19 26.46 14.05 -6.64
CA ARG A 19 25.52 15.06 -6.11
C ARG A 19 25.44 16.27 -7.04
N GLU A 20 26.57 16.74 -7.56
CA GLU A 20 26.63 17.86 -8.50
C GLU A 20 25.89 17.52 -9.81
N ILE A 21 26.18 16.36 -10.41
CA ILE A 21 25.52 15.89 -11.64
C ILE A 21 24.01 15.74 -11.44
N ALA A 22 23.58 15.13 -10.32
CA ALA A 22 22.16 14.98 -10.03
C ALA A 22 21.45 16.34 -9.85
N LYS A 23 22.14 17.31 -9.24
CA LYS A 23 21.63 18.67 -9.10
C LYS A 23 21.52 19.36 -10.46
N MET A 24 22.57 19.32 -11.28
CA MET A 24 22.56 19.90 -12.62
C MET A 24 21.42 19.34 -13.47
N TYR A 25 21.24 18.01 -13.47
CA TYR A 25 20.14 17.36 -14.19
C TYR A 25 18.77 17.85 -13.70
N LYS A 26 18.58 17.97 -12.37
CA LYS A 26 17.35 18.50 -11.80
C LYS A 26 17.11 19.95 -12.21
N ASP A 27 18.15 20.78 -12.17
CA ASP A 27 18.09 22.19 -12.53
C ASP A 27 17.78 22.35 -14.03
N GLU A 28 18.36 21.52 -14.90
CA GLU A 28 18.04 21.47 -16.34
C GLU A 28 16.57 21.08 -16.60
N LEU A 29 16.06 20.07 -15.88
CA LEU A 29 14.65 19.68 -15.98
C LEU A 29 13.71 20.80 -15.51
N ILE A 30 14.07 21.52 -14.45
CA ILE A 30 13.30 22.65 -13.96
C ILE A 30 13.33 23.80 -14.98
N ASN A 31 14.48 24.09 -15.59
CA ASN A 31 14.60 25.18 -16.56
C ASN A 31 14.03 24.84 -17.95
N ASN A 32 13.70 23.58 -18.22
CA ASN A 32 13.06 23.17 -19.46
C ASN A 32 11.55 23.48 -19.40
N GLN A 33 11.13 24.49 -20.15
CA GLN A 33 9.73 24.93 -20.21
C GLN A 33 8.76 23.80 -20.60
N ARG A 34 9.13 22.97 -21.58
CA ARG A 34 8.27 21.86 -22.01
C ARG A 34 8.11 20.78 -20.93
N HIS A 35 9.17 20.51 -20.17
CA HIS A 35 9.08 19.60 -19.03
C HIS A 35 8.17 20.15 -17.95
N GLN A 36 8.25 21.45 -17.63
CA GLN A 36 7.31 22.08 -16.70
C GLN A 36 5.86 21.99 -17.17
N GLU A 37 5.59 22.31 -18.44
CA GLU A 37 4.25 22.17 -19.04
C GLU A 37 3.70 20.75 -18.91
N ILE A 38 4.53 19.73 -19.15
CA ILE A 38 4.11 18.32 -19.01
C ILE A 38 3.84 17.97 -17.55
N VAL A 39 4.66 18.46 -16.62
CA VAL A 39 4.44 18.23 -15.18
C VAL A 39 3.12 18.83 -14.72
N ASP A 40 2.79 20.03 -15.19
CA ASP A 40 1.52 20.69 -14.88
C ASP A 40 0.34 19.94 -15.52
N GLN A 41 0.46 19.53 -16.79
CA GLN A 41 -0.55 18.68 -17.45
C GLN A 41 -0.78 17.36 -16.71
N ILE A 42 0.28 16.71 -16.20
CA ILE A 42 0.15 15.49 -15.40
C ILE A 42 -0.62 15.76 -14.12
N LYS A 43 -0.41 16.91 -13.48
CA LYS A 43 -1.13 17.31 -12.28
C LYS A 43 -2.62 17.48 -12.58
N ASP A 44 -2.95 18.23 -13.63
CA ASP A 44 -4.33 18.47 -14.06
C ASP A 44 -5.04 17.15 -14.43
N LEU A 45 -4.37 16.29 -15.19
CA LEU A 45 -4.89 14.96 -15.57
C LEU A 45 -5.10 14.05 -14.36
N ARG A 46 -4.26 14.16 -13.32
CA ARG A 46 -4.46 13.39 -12.06
C ARG A 46 -5.67 13.89 -11.30
N GLU A 47 -5.85 15.20 -11.21
CA GLU A 47 -7.02 15.81 -10.57
C GLU A 47 -8.30 15.45 -11.34
N GLU A 48 -8.27 15.51 -12.66
CA GLU A 48 -9.39 15.09 -13.52
C GLU A 48 -9.72 13.61 -13.35
N LYS A 49 -8.71 12.73 -13.42
CA LYS A 49 -8.87 11.30 -13.16
C LYS A 49 -9.52 11.05 -11.79
N GLN A 50 -9.01 11.71 -10.75
CA GLN A 50 -9.52 11.53 -9.39
C GLN A 50 -10.96 12.07 -9.26
N SER A 51 -11.29 13.17 -9.93
CA SER A 51 -12.65 13.69 -10.00
C SER A 51 -13.61 12.69 -10.64
N ILE A 52 -13.24 12.09 -11.78
CA ILE A 52 -14.03 11.06 -12.47
C ILE A 52 -14.22 9.84 -11.57
N GLU A 53 -13.15 9.34 -10.94
CA GLU A 53 -13.21 8.21 -10.01
C GLU A 53 -14.15 8.49 -8.82
N ASN A 54 -14.09 9.71 -8.27
CA ASN A 54 -14.97 10.12 -7.18
C ASN A 54 -16.42 10.29 -7.63
N GLN A 55 -16.67 10.83 -8.83
CA GLN A 55 -18.02 10.94 -9.39
C GLN A 55 -18.66 9.57 -9.59
N ILE A 56 -17.90 8.60 -10.10
CA ILE A 56 -18.38 7.22 -10.28
C ILE A 56 -18.67 6.58 -8.93
N LYS A 57 -17.74 6.68 -7.97
CA LYS A 57 -17.93 6.15 -6.61
C LYS A 57 -19.12 6.76 -5.88
N ASN A 58 -19.32 8.07 -6.00
CA ASN A 58 -20.39 8.78 -5.30
C ASN A 58 -21.74 8.73 -6.04
N GLY A 59 -21.73 8.42 -7.33
CA GLY A 59 -22.92 8.43 -8.20
C GLY A 59 -23.64 7.08 -8.29
N SER A 60 -23.03 6.01 -7.78
CA SER A 60 -23.57 4.66 -7.86
C SER A 60 -23.78 4.10 -6.46
N LYS A 61 -25.00 3.61 -6.19
CA LYS A 61 -25.35 2.96 -4.93
C LYS A 61 -24.54 1.68 -4.71
N GLU A 62 -24.18 1.02 -5.80
CA GLU A 62 -23.39 -0.21 -5.82
C GLU A 62 -21.99 -0.01 -5.20
N PHE A 63 -21.39 1.19 -5.28
CA PHE A 63 -20.12 1.46 -4.60
C PHE A 63 -20.28 1.74 -3.10
N GLN A 64 -21.42 2.26 -2.66
CA GLN A 64 -21.74 2.36 -1.24
C GLN A 64 -21.99 0.96 -0.66
N GLU A 65 -22.76 0.14 -1.39
CA GLU A 65 -22.97 -1.27 -1.05
C GLU A 65 -21.66 -2.06 -1.00
N LEU A 66 -20.68 -1.75 -1.87
CA LEU A 66 -19.36 -2.36 -1.82
C LEU A 66 -18.59 -2.03 -0.52
N ASP A 67 -18.63 -0.77 -0.09
CA ASP A 67 -17.98 -0.34 1.16
C ASP A 67 -18.69 -0.94 2.39
N ASP A 68 -20.02 -1.01 2.37
CA ASP A 68 -20.83 -1.66 3.41
C ASP A 68 -20.54 -3.15 3.49
N LEU A 69 -20.56 -3.87 2.35
CA LEU A 69 -20.18 -5.29 2.26
C LEU A 69 -18.78 -5.54 2.81
N ARG A 70 -17.83 -4.63 2.57
CA ARG A 70 -16.47 -4.76 3.11
C ARG A 70 -16.46 -4.70 4.64
N LEU A 71 -17.25 -3.78 5.23
CA LEU A 71 -17.36 -3.65 6.68
C LEU A 71 -18.10 -4.85 7.30
N GLU A 72 -19.15 -5.33 6.63
CA GLU A 72 -19.89 -6.53 7.03
C GLU A 72 -18.97 -7.75 7.02
N ILE A 73 -18.26 -8.01 5.91
CA ILE A 73 -17.30 -9.13 5.80
C ILE A 73 -16.24 -9.05 6.90
N GLN A 74 -15.70 -7.86 7.18
CA GLN A 74 -14.72 -7.71 8.26
C GLN A 74 -15.34 -8.05 9.62
N SER A 75 -16.54 -7.55 9.90
CA SER A 75 -17.24 -7.80 11.16
C SER A 75 -17.60 -9.28 11.33
N GLU A 76 -18.01 -9.95 10.25
CA GLU A 76 -18.28 -11.39 10.22
C GLU A 76 -17.01 -12.22 10.43
N GLN A 77 -15.88 -11.81 9.85
CA GLN A 77 -14.59 -12.47 10.08
C GLN A 77 -14.12 -12.34 11.53
N GLU A 78 -14.31 -11.17 12.14
CA GLU A 78 -14.03 -10.94 13.55
C GLU A 78 -14.93 -11.82 14.43
N LEU A 79 -16.24 -11.82 14.18
CA LEU A 79 -17.20 -12.67 14.89
C LEU A 79 -16.88 -14.17 14.74
N LEU A 80 -16.56 -14.63 13.53
CA LEU A 80 -16.19 -16.02 13.27
C LEU A 80 -14.93 -16.41 14.07
N SER A 81 -13.94 -15.52 14.12
CA SER A 81 -12.71 -15.71 14.90
C SER A 81 -13.00 -15.81 16.40
N ASP A 82 -13.86 -14.93 16.92
CA ASP A 82 -14.26 -14.94 18.33
C ASP A 82 -15.04 -16.19 18.70
N LEU A 83 -15.96 -16.65 17.84
CA LEU A 83 -16.70 -17.89 18.03
C LEU A 83 -15.75 -19.09 18.05
N ALA A 84 -14.87 -19.21 17.06
CA ALA A 84 -13.88 -20.28 16.98
C ALA A 84 -12.95 -20.30 18.20
N LEU A 85 -12.50 -19.13 18.67
CA LEU A 85 -11.67 -19.01 19.88
C LEU A 85 -12.45 -19.43 21.13
N ASN A 86 -13.71 -19.01 21.27
CA ASN A 86 -14.54 -19.38 22.42
C ASN A 86 -14.81 -20.88 22.48
N MET A 87 -15.12 -21.52 21.36
CA MET A 87 -15.30 -22.97 21.27
C MET A 87 -14.00 -23.69 21.64
N TYR A 88 -12.86 -23.23 21.13
CA TYR A 88 -11.55 -23.77 21.46
C TYR A 88 -11.26 -23.68 22.97
N VAL A 89 -11.52 -22.54 23.60
CA VAL A 89 -11.34 -22.33 25.06
C VAL A 89 -12.25 -23.25 25.89
N LYS A 90 -13.45 -23.57 25.38
CA LYS A 90 -14.40 -24.50 26.03
C LYS A 90 -14.08 -25.98 25.79
N ASN A 91 -13.01 -26.32 25.07
CA ASN A 91 -12.71 -27.67 24.58
C ASN A 91 -13.82 -28.27 23.70
N GLU A 92 -14.54 -27.43 22.95
CA GLU A 92 -15.49 -27.85 21.93
C GLU A 92 -14.77 -28.09 20.59
N GLU A 93 -15.30 -28.97 19.75
CA GLU A 93 -14.75 -29.22 18.41
C GLU A 93 -15.02 -28.03 17.49
N VAL A 94 -13.95 -27.46 16.91
CA VAL A 94 -14.05 -26.32 15.98
C VAL A 94 -13.86 -26.84 14.55
N GLU A 95 -14.96 -26.98 13.82
CA GLU A 95 -14.98 -27.35 12.41
C GLU A 95 -16.08 -26.58 11.65
N ILE A 96 -15.84 -26.35 10.36
CA ILE A 96 -16.81 -25.78 9.40
C ILE A 96 -16.98 -26.77 8.25
N VAL A 97 -18.21 -27.01 7.83
CA VAL A 97 -18.52 -27.79 6.63
C VAL A 97 -19.02 -26.83 5.56
N ASP A 98 -18.40 -26.85 4.37
CA ASP A 98 -18.80 -25.99 3.26
C ASP A 98 -19.96 -26.59 2.43
N GLU A 99 -20.41 -25.86 1.41
CA GLU A 99 -21.50 -26.27 0.51
C GLU A 99 -21.19 -27.56 -0.30
N TYR A 100 -19.94 -27.99 -0.31
CA TYR A 100 -19.46 -29.18 -1.02
C TYR A 100 -19.06 -30.32 -0.07
N ASP A 101 -19.48 -30.25 1.20
CA ASP A 101 -19.19 -31.25 2.25
C ASP A 101 -17.70 -31.39 2.59
N ASN A 102 -16.88 -30.36 2.32
CA ASN A 102 -15.50 -30.35 2.80
C ASN A 102 -15.44 -29.84 4.23
N LYS A 103 -14.66 -30.53 5.06
CA LYS A 103 -14.38 -30.14 6.45
C LYS A 103 -13.18 -29.21 6.53
N TRP A 104 -13.37 -28.08 7.22
CA TRP A 104 -12.37 -27.05 7.46
C TRP A 104 -12.11 -26.94 8.96
N HIS A 105 -10.83 -26.89 9.34
CA HIS A 105 -10.39 -26.67 10.71
C HIS A 105 -9.75 -25.28 10.86
N PRO A 106 -9.89 -24.62 12.02
CA PRO A 106 -9.37 -23.27 12.21
C PRO A 106 -7.84 -23.26 12.24
N VAL A 107 -7.26 -22.22 11.63
CA VAL A 107 -5.84 -21.90 11.75
C VAL A 107 -5.71 -20.62 12.55
N PHE A 108 -5.30 -20.73 13.82
CA PHE A 108 -5.09 -19.57 14.68
C PHE A 108 -3.79 -18.86 14.31
N LYS A 109 -3.89 -17.55 14.03
CA LYS A 109 -2.74 -16.69 13.75
C LYS A 109 -2.82 -15.43 14.61
N VAL A 110 -1.73 -15.12 15.31
CA VAL A 110 -1.59 -13.88 16.06
C VAL A 110 -0.94 -12.82 15.17
N THR A 111 -1.56 -11.65 15.07
CA THR A 111 -1.02 -10.48 14.37
C THR A 111 -1.14 -9.25 15.26
N PHE A 112 -0.19 -8.32 15.14
CA PHE A 112 -0.20 -7.06 15.88
C PHE A 112 -0.46 -5.91 14.91
N LYS A 113 -1.38 -5.01 15.27
CA LYS A 113 -1.65 -3.78 14.54
C LYS A 113 -1.17 -2.60 15.38
N LYS A 114 -0.52 -1.64 14.73
CA LYS A 114 -0.10 -0.39 15.35
C LYS A 114 -1.30 0.57 15.40
N GLU A 115 -1.50 1.20 16.55
CA GLU A 115 -2.48 2.27 16.77
C GLU A 115 -2.04 3.58 16.09
#